data_AF-A0A0H2M8Z4-F1
#
_entry.id   AF-A0A0H2M8Z4-F1
#
_cell.length_a   1.000
_cell.length_b   1.000
_cell.length_c   1.000
_cell.angle_alpha   90.00
_cell.angle_beta   90.00
_cell.angle_gamma   90.00
#
_symmetry.space_group_name_H-M   'P 1'
#
loop_
_entity.id
_entity.type
_entity.pdbx_description
1 polymer ?
#
loop_
_entity_poly.entity_id
_entity_poly.type
_entity_poly.pdbx_seq_one_letter_code
_entity_poly.pdbx_strand_id
1 'polypeptide(L)'
;MQPPIPFDCRLQLASDTHVEIYWFQPNGFVRAVLGTQDGPQCAPLFRYRVLSGDSIELIGSDGIIDTWTNIRVESELLHAESKGEPKAFRITQEEAAERGPQQ
;
A
#
# COMPACT_ATOMS: atom_id res chain seq x y z
N MET A 1 -15.16 5.12 10.51
CA MET A 1 -15.19 4.92 9.05
C MET A 1 -14.31 3.73 8.72
N GLN A 2 -14.76 2.81 7.87
CA GLN A 2 -13.93 1.70 7.42
C GLN A 2 -12.95 2.21 6.35
N PRO A 3 -11.65 1.91 6.45
CA PRO A 3 -10.67 2.35 5.45
C PRO A 3 -10.92 1.69 4.08
N PRO A 4 -10.74 2.42 2.95
CA PRO A 4 -11.01 1.90 1.60
C PRO A 4 -9.94 0.93 1.08
N ILE A 5 -9.12 0.39 1.96
CA ILE A 5 -7.91 -0.39 1.66
C ILE A 5 -7.99 -1.74 2.38
N PRO A 6 -7.53 -2.84 1.76
CA PRO A 6 -7.43 -4.12 2.44
C PRO A 6 -6.30 -4.08 3.48
N PHE A 7 -6.55 -4.68 4.64
CA PHE A 7 -5.54 -4.90 5.68
C PHE A 7 -4.92 -6.28 5.54
N ASP A 8 -3.71 -6.42 6.08
CA ASP A 8 -2.97 -7.69 6.15
C ASP A 8 -2.75 -8.32 4.76
N CYS A 9 -2.79 -7.48 3.73
CA CYS A 9 -2.49 -7.80 2.34
C CYS A 9 -1.28 -7.00 1.88
N ARG A 10 -0.55 -7.59 0.94
CA ARG A 10 0.51 -6.93 0.18
C ARG A 10 -0.10 -6.31 -1.07
N LEU A 11 0.10 -5.01 -1.24
CA LEU A 11 -0.27 -4.24 -2.43
C LEU A 11 0.98 -3.97 -3.25
N GLN A 12 1.07 -4.50 -4.45
CA GLN A 12 2.20 -4.24 -5.36
C GLN A 12 1.75 -3.49 -6.60
N LEU A 13 2.39 -2.35 -6.88
CA LEU A 13 2.12 -1.56 -8.07
C LEU A 13 2.35 -2.39 -9.33
N ALA A 14 1.35 -2.41 -10.21
CA ALA A 14 1.47 -2.95 -11.55
C ALA A 14 2.14 -1.91 -12.45
N SER A 15 3.47 -1.82 -12.37
CA SER A 15 4.29 -0.92 -13.18
C SER A 15 5.57 -1.62 -13.63
N ASP A 16 6.00 -1.29 -14.85
CA ASP A 16 7.25 -1.78 -15.45
C ASP A 16 8.46 -0.88 -15.11
N THR A 17 8.25 0.27 -14.47
CA THR A 17 9.32 1.26 -14.24
C THR A 17 9.51 1.59 -12.76
N HIS A 18 8.42 1.57 -11.99
CA HIS A 18 8.43 1.90 -10.58
C HIS A 18 8.09 0.68 -9.74
N VAL A 19 8.75 0.57 -8.59
CA VAL A 19 8.42 -0.41 -7.57
C VAL A 19 7.79 0.34 -6.42
N GLU A 20 6.52 0.04 -6.18
CA GLU A 20 5.85 0.41 -4.93
C GLU A 20 5.18 -0.83 -4.38
N ILE A 21 5.54 -1.21 -3.16
CA ILE A 21 4.93 -2.32 -2.45
C ILE A 21 4.53 -1.82 -1.09
N TYR A 22 3.29 -2.02 -0.68
CA TYR A 22 2.75 -1.56 0.59
C TYR A 22 2.12 -2.70 1.37
N TRP A 23 2.24 -2.64 2.70
CA TRP A 23 1.50 -3.47 3.64
C TRP A 23 0.83 -2.56 4.65
N PHE A 24 -0.49 -2.46 4.55
CA PHE A 24 -1.30 -1.64 5.45
C PHE A 24 -1.69 -2.44 6.68
N GLN A 25 -1.42 -1.87 7.85
CA GLN A 25 -1.75 -2.47 9.14
C GLN A 25 -2.99 -1.79 9.75
N PRO A 26 -3.88 -2.54 10.42
CA PRO A 26 -5.08 -1.97 11.06
C PRO A 26 -4.79 -0.88 12.12
N ASN A 27 -3.56 -0.83 12.63
CA ASN A 27 -3.10 0.12 13.65
C ASN A 27 -2.72 1.51 13.09
N GLY A 28 -2.87 1.74 11.79
CA GLY A 28 -2.56 3.05 11.17
C GLY A 28 -1.14 3.16 10.58
N PHE A 29 -0.35 2.09 10.59
CA PHE A 29 0.99 2.06 9.99
C PHE A 29 1.00 1.42 8.61
N VAL A 30 1.98 1.81 7.80
CA VAL A 30 2.24 1.25 6.47
C VAL A 30 3.72 0.93 6.35
N ARG A 31 4.02 -0.34 6.06
CA ARG A 31 5.37 -0.72 5.61
C ARG A 31 5.41 -0.57 4.10
N ALA A 32 6.54 -0.11 3.57
CA ALA A 32 6.67 0.05 2.13
C ALA A 32 8.07 -0.31 1.60
N VAL A 33 8.11 -0.74 0.35
CA VAL A 33 9.31 -0.81 -0.47
C VAL A 33 9.07 0.10 -1.67
N LEU A 34 9.93 1.09 -1.85
CA LEU A 34 9.79 2.12 -2.89
C LEU A 34 11.07 2.20 -3.72
N GLY A 35 10.94 2.50 -5.01
CA GLY A 35 12.08 2.76 -5.88
C GLY A 35 11.78 2.51 -7.35
N THR A 36 12.83 2.22 -8.11
CA THR A 36 12.74 1.76 -9.51
C THR A 36 13.08 0.27 -9.57
N GLN A 37 12.84 -0.37 -10.72
CA GLN A 37 13.16 -1.80 -10.90
C GLN A 37 14.63 -2.12 -10.65
N ASP A 38 15.55 -1.20 -10.94
CA ASP A 38 17.00 -1.41 -10.79
C ASP A 38 17.51 -1.24 -9.35
N GLY A 39 16.67 -0.82 -8.41
CA GLY A 39 17.11 -0.55 -7.04
C GLY A 39 15.99 -0.20 -6.08
N PRO A 40 15.05 -1.13 -5.79
CA PRO A 40 14.04 -0.91 -4.77
C PRO A 40 14.68 -0.84 -3.38
N GLN A 41 14.28 0.14 -2.58
CA GLN A 41 14.78 0.34 -1.22
C GLN A 41 13.65 0.13 -0.21
N CYS A 42 13.98 -0.48 0.94
CA CYS A 42 13.08 -0.49 2.09
C CYS A 42 12.82 0.95 2.52
N ALA A 43 11.57 1.39 2.41
CA ALA A 43 11.20 2.72 2.83
C ALA A 43 11.08 2.79 4.36
N PRO A 44 11.23 3.98 4.95
CA PRO A 44 10.86 4.20 6.35
C PRO A 44 9.43 3.75 6.63
N LEU A 45 9.13 3.42 7.89
CA LEU A 45 7.76 3.14 8.30
C LEU A 45 6.90 4.39 8.13
N PHE A 46 5.79 4.27 7.42
CA PHE A 46 4.84 5.35 7.20
C PHE A 46 3.59 5.19 8.07
N ARG A 47 2.80 6.25 8.13
CA ARG A 47 1.43 6.21 8.64
C ARG A 47 0.45 6.44 7.49
N TYR A 48 -0.78 6.01 7.66
CA TYR A 48 -1.86 6.44 6.78
C TYR A 48 -2.98 7.11 7.56
N ARG A 49 -3.73 7.97 6.87
CA ARG A 49 -4.95 8.59 7.38
C ARG A 49 -6.05 8.45 6.36
N VAL A 50 -7.23 8.02 6.80
CA VAL A 50 -8.43 8.00 5.95
C VAL A 50 -9.00 9.40 5.88
N LEU A 51 -9.17 9.91 4.67
CA LEU A 51 -9.76 11.22 4.40
C LEU A 51 -11.27 11.10 4.11
N SER A 52 -11.66 10.12 3.31
CA SER A 52 -13.05 9.81 2.94
C SER A 52 -13.24 8.31 2.76
N GLY A 53 -14.44 7.88 2.33
CA GLY A 53 -14.75 6.48 2.02
C GLY A 53 -14.00 5.90 0.81
N ASP A 54 -13.21 6.72 0.11
CA ASP A 54 -12.49 6.37 -1.13
C ASP A 54 -11.14 7.09 -1.25
N SER A 55 -10.64 7.69 -0.16
CA SER A 55 -9.35 8.38 -0.18
C SER A 55 -8.56 8.26 1.11
N ILE A 56 -7.23 8.20 0.96
CA ILE A 56 -6.27 8.16 2.06
C ILE A 56 -5.10 9.08 1.78
N GLU A 57 -4.37 9.41 2.84
CA GLU A 57 -3.03 10.00 2.77
C GLU A 57 -2.01 9.02 3.33
N LEU A 58 -0.84 9.00 2.71
CA LEU A 58 0.38 8.41 3.23
C LEU A 58 1.24 9.51 3.83
N ILE A 59 1.72 9.28 5.05
CA ILE A 59 2.44 10.26 5.86
C ILE A 59 3.79 9.65 6.27
N GLY A 60 4.87 10.28 5.83
CA GLY A 60 6.24 9.98 6.24
C GLY A 60 6.72 10.87 7.38
N SER A 61 8.01 10.80 7.70
CA SER A 61 8.63 11.64 8.74
C SER A 61 8.52 13.13 8.43
N ASP A 62 8.58 13.49 7.15
CA ASP A 62 8.70 14.87 6.69
C ASP A 62 7.33 15.46 6.27
N GLY A 63 6.24 14.71 6.44
CA GLY A 63 4.88 15.11 6.11
C GLY A 63 4.17 14.16 5.16
N ILE A 64 3.19 14.68 4.42
CA ILE A 64 2.41 13.90 3.45
C ILE A 64 3.31 13.54 2.26
N ILE A 65 3.45 12.24 1.98
CA ILE A 65 4.27 11.73 0.87
C ILE A 65 3.45 11.42 -0.38
N ASP A 66 2.19 11.02 -0.20
CA ASP A 66 1.27 10.71 -1.29
C ASP A 66 -0.19 10.82 -0.79
N THR A 67 -1.09 11.10 -1.72
CA THR A 67 -2.54 11.10 -1.48
C THR A 67 -3.18 10.23 -2.54
N TRP A 68 -3.95 9.23 -2.10
CA TRP A 68 -4.67 8.33 -2.99
C TRP A 68 -6.15 8.69 -2.95
N THR A 69 -6.74 8.89 -4.13
CA THR A 69 -8.16 9.21 -4.31
C THR A 69 -8.83 8.21 -5.24
N ASN A 70 -10.16 8.24 -5.31
CA ASN A 70 -10.96 7.35 -6.16
C ASN A 70 -10.63 5.86 -5.95
N ILE A 71 -10.35 5.46 -4.71
CA ILE A 71 -9.92 4.10 -4.38
C ILE A 71 -11.06 3.13 -4.63
N ARG A 72 -10.80 2.10 -5.43
CA ARG A 72 -11.74 1.02 -5.76
C ARG A 72 -11.03 -0.32 -5.70
N VAL A 73 -11.65 -1.28 -5.02
CA VAL A 73 -11.14 -2.65 -4.96
C VAL A 73 -12.00 -3.54 -5.85
N GLU A 74 -11.35 -4.17 -6.83
CA GLU A 74 -11.95 -5.05 -7.82
C GLU A 74 -11.26 -6.43 -7.75
N SER A 75 -11.85 -7.35 -6.98
CA SER A 75 -11.26 -8.66 -6.67
C SER A 75 -9.82 -8.54 -6.14
N GLU A 76 -8.81 -8.84 -6.97
CA GLU A 76 -7.39 -8.87 -6.62
C GLU A 76 -6.64 -7.60 -7.05
N LEU A 77 -7.37 -6.55 -7.47
CA LEU A 77 -6.80 -5.27 -7.86
C LEU A 77 -7.35 -4.14 -7.02
N LEU A 78 -6.48 -3.25 -6.57
CA LEU A 78 -6.83 -1.95 -6.03
C LEU A 78 -6.47 -0.88 -7.06
N HIS A 79 -7.46 -0.11 -7.48
CA HIS A 79 -7.30 1.06 -8.33
C HIS A 79 -7.35 2.30 -7.46
N ALA A 80 -6.48 3.27 -7.76
CA ALA A 80 -6.46 4.57 -7.12
C ALA A 80 -5.93 5.62 -8.10
N GLU A 81 -6.06 6.89 -7.76
CA GLU A 81 -5.37 7.99 -8.41
C GLU A 81 -4.39 8.63 -7.43
N SER A 82 -3.21 8.97 -7.91
CA SER A 82 -2.17 9.68 -7.14
C SER A 82 -1.54 10.74 -8.04
N LYS A 83 -1.52 11.99 -7.57
CA LYS A 83 -0.97 13.14 -8.31
C LYS A 83 -1.55 13.31 -9.73
N GLY A 84 -2.82 12.91 -9.92
CA GLY A 84 -3.51 12.95 -11.22
C GLY A 84 -3.25 11.75 -12.13
N GLU A 85 -2.41 10.81 -11.71
CA GLU A 85 -2.07 9.61 -12.47
C GLU A 85 -2.79 8.37 -11.88
N PRO A 86 -3.32 7.47 -12.73
CA PRO A 86 -3.92 6.24 -12.26
C PRO A 86 -2.84 5.28 -11.75
N LYS A 87 -3.09 4.67 -10.59
CA LYS A 87 -2.30 3.57 -10.02
C LYS A 87 -3.17 2.33 -9.89
N ALA A 88 -2.60 1.18 -10.26
CA ALA A 88 -3.22 -0.12 -10.05
C ALA A 88 -2.27 -1.00 -9.24
N PHE A 89 -2.78 -1.60 -8.16
CA PHE A 89 -2.03 -2.45 -7.27
C PHE A 89 -2.61 -3.86 -7.28
N ARG A 90 -1.75 -4.85 -7.48
CA ARG A 90 -2.11 -6.25 -7.23
C ARG A 90 -2.18 -6.49 -5.73
N ILE A 91 -3.30 -7.04 -5.30
CA ILE A 91 -3.54 -7.50 -3.94
C ILE A 91 -3.07 -8.95 -3.89
N THR A 92 -2.18 -9.25 -2.95
CA THR A 92 -1.82 -10.63 -2.62
C THR A 92 -1.96 -10.78 -1.11
N GLN A 93 -2.73 -11.77 -0.66
CA GLN A 93 -2.73 -12.12 0.77
C GLN A 93 -1.32 -12.49 1.18
N GLU A 94 -0.83 -11.87 2.26
CA GLU A 94 0.33 -12.40 2.94
C GLU A 94 -0.21 -13.60 3.69
N GLU A 95 -0.16 -14.81 3.09
CA GLU A 95 -0.35 -16.02 3.87
C GLU A 95 0.60 -15.89 5.05
N ALA A 96 0.04 -15.74 6.24
CA ALA A 96 0.82 -15.72 7.46
C ALA A 96 1.70 -16.98 7.38
N ALA A 97 3.00 -16.78 7.21
CA ALA A 97 3.98 -17.83 7.41
C ALA A 97 4.03 -18.15 8.91
N GLU A 98 2.89 -18.44 9.54
CA GLU A 98 2.79 -19.22 10.75
C GLU A 98 2.91 -20.70 10.34
N ARG A 99 4.12 -21.09 9.95
CA ARG A 99 4.64 -22.38 10.37
C ARG A 99 5.74 -22.10 11.38
N GLY A 100 5.31 -21.90 12.63
CA GLY A 100 6.19 -22.03 13.79
C GLY A 100 6.84 -23.43 13.82
N PRO A 101 7.95 -23.59 14.56
CA PRO A 101 8.86 -24.72 14.42
C PRO A 101 8.28 -25.97 15.10
N GLN A 102 8.32 -27.13 14.43
CA GLN A 102 8.08 -28.48 14.97
C GLN A 102 8.24 -29.48 13.80
N GLN A 103 9.13 -30.48 13.77
CA GLN A 103 9.99 -31.12 14.76
C GLN A 103 11.35 -31.47 14.14
#